data_AF-A0A7V5N1M3-F1
#
_entry.id   AF-A0A7V5N1M3-F1
#
_cell.length_a   1.000
_cell.length_b   1.000
_cell.length_c   1.000
_cell.angle_alpha   90.00
_cell.angle_beta   90.00
_cell.angle_gamma   90.00
#
_symmetry.space_group_name_H-M   'P 1'
#
loop_
_entity.id
_entity.type
_entity.pdbx_description
1 polymer ?
#
loop_
_entity_poly.entity_id
_entity_poly.type
_entity_poly.pdbx_seq_one_letter_code
_entity_poly.pdbx_strand_id
1 'polypeptide(L)'
;MLVKRILMVTPFLVLGVLVQSLMWVPTYQEQTKGNPRRLTQYITGSIGDASLLNPILAADSSSVELAGLIFEGLLDRDEELRFRGRLATHWEITEEAYFRVHRPPQTMVGAAGEELLEWLREKLEGWPQVLKVELVAREPHSVKVNLPEQPRGPAVDVRVSPPPDVRITLKEVDQDFFQKLEPILGEGYFESFRPEQYCDFPDGVDPRIRVQVAREILPAVAHNPVILFHLREGVLFHDGVPVTSRDVLFTYEAIMDPSNLSPRVSDFEPVLKVETPDDTTVRVVYKRLYSPALGTWSMGILPEHMLNREALAAEARSRGMDPAGFGMRQSNFNRNPVGCGPFRFNQWKTDQFVSLTRFEQYWEGAPNYEEYIFRVVPDLVTQEMEFYAGTLDSYAVQPHQVERLQHDPRFQACSGISFGYTYIGYNLRREPFNDVRVRKALGMAIDVEKILDYVLHGQAERITGPFPKQTDYYDPGIQPLPYDPEGALRILEEAGWRKDASGRLSKDGRPMRFTL
;
A
#
# COMPACT_ATOMS: atom_id res chain seq x y z
N MET A 1 -62.25 -4.26 37.20
CA MET A 1 -61.36 -5.14 38.00
C MET A 1 -60.14 -5.66 37.23
N LEU A 2 -60.26 -5.98 35.94
CA LEU A 2 -59.14 -6.50 35.12
C LEU A 2 -57.94 -5.56 35.03
N VAL A 3 -58.18 -4.27 34.73
CA VAL A 3 -57.12 -3.25 34.56
C VAL A 3 -56.30 -3.05 35.83
N LYS A 4 -56.95 -3.08 37.01
CA LYS A 4 -56.28 -2.93 38.31
C LYS A 4 -55.39 -4.14 38.65
N ARG A 5 -55.79 -5.35 38.24
CA ARG A 5 -54.97 -6.56 38.39
C ARG A 5 -53.77 -6.54 37.45
N ILE A 6 -53.95 -6.11 36.20
CA ILE A 6 -52.84 -5.98 35.23
C ILE A 6 -51.82 -4.96 35.76
N LEU A 7 -52.25 -3.77 36.17
CA LEU A 7 -51.34 -2.74 36.71
C LEU A 7 -50.60 -3.16 37.99
N MET A 8 -51.19 -4.04 38.81
CA MET A 8 -50.50 -4.58 39.98
C MET A 8 -49.49 -5.69 39.62
N VAL A 9 -49.76 -6.52 38.61
CA VAL A 9 -48.93 -7.70 38.31
C VAL A 9 -47.79 -7.39 37.32
N THR A 10 -48.00 -6.47 36.38
CA THR A 10 -46.99 -6.12 35.36
C THR A 10 -45.65 -5.66 35.95
N PRO A 11 -45.58 -4.82 37.01
CA PRO A 11 -44.29 -4.42 37.60
C PRO A 11 -43.50 -5.61 38.18
N PHE A 12 -44.19 -6.59 38.79
CA PHE A 12 -43.54 -7.79 39.33
C PHE A 12 -43.08 -8.74 38.23
N LEU A 13 -43.81 -8.81 37.12
CA LEU A 13 -43.38 -9.56 35.93
C LEU A 13 -42.14 -8.95 35.30
N VAL A 14 -42.12 -7.61 35.13
CA VAL A 14 -40.94 -6.88 34.62
C VAL A 14 -39.76 -7.04 35.58
N LEU A 15 -39.98 -6.93 36.89
CA LEU A 15 -38.94 -7.15 37.89
C LEU A 15 -38.42 -8.59 37.86
N GLY A 16 -39.30 -9.57 37.68
CA GLY A 16 -38.92 -10.98 37.53
C GLY A 16 -38.05 -11.23 36.31
N VAL A 17 -38.38 -10.62 35.16
CA VAL A 17 -37.55 -10.68 33.94
C VAL A 17 -36.20 -9.98 34.15
N LEU A 18 -36.17 -8.83 34.80
CA LEU A 18 -34.92 -8.11 35.10
C LEU A 18 -34.03 -8.90 36.08
N VAL A 19 -34.60 -9.51 37.12
CA VAL A 19 -33.86 -10.37 38.06
C VAL A 19 -33.37 -11.64 37.37
N GLN A 20 -34.17 -12.24 36.49
CA GLN A 20 -33.72 -13.37 35.67
C GLN A 20 -32.58 -12.97 34.74
N SER A 21 -32.62 -11.76 34.17
CA SER A 21 -31.54 -11.27 33.30
C SER A 21 -30.21 -11.14 34.06
N LEU A 22 -30.24 -10.75 35.34
CA LEU A 22 -29.05 -10.71 36.21
C LEU A 22 -28.44 -12.10 36.46
N MET A 23 -29.22 -13.17 36.37
CA MET A 23 -28.72 -14.56 36.51
C MET A 23 -28.09 -15.12 35.22
N TRP A 24 -28.31 -14.45 34.08
CA TRP A 24 -27.67 -14.77 32.79
C TRP A 24 -26.51 -13.83 32.43
N VAL A 25 -26.30 -12.76 33.20
CA VAL A 25 -25.05 -12.00 33.14
C VAL A 25 -23.97 -12.87 33.80
N PRO A 26 -22.87 -13.21 33.08
CA PRO A 26 -21.75 -13.92 33.69
C PRO A 26 -21.31 -13.19 34.95
N THR A 27 -21.22 -13.89 36.07
CA THR A 27 -20.77 -13.28 37.33
C THR A 27 -19.40 -12.63 37.11
N TYR A 28 -19.15 -11.48 37.75
CA TYR A 28 -17.88 -10.74 37.67
C TYR A 28 -16.65 -11.65 37.86
N GLN A 29 -16.76 -12.69 38.69
CA GLN A 29 -15.74 -13.73 38.88
C GLN A 29 -15.35 -14.53 37.62
N GLU A 30 -16.29 -14.82 36.72
CA GLU A 30 -15.98 -15.49 35.44
C GLU A 30 -15.40 -14.53 34.40
N GLN A 31 -15.77 -13.24 34.47
CA GLN A 31 -15.17 -12.19 33.66
C GLN A 31 -13.73 -11.85 34.11
N THR A 32 -13.39 -12.10 35.38
CA THR A 32 -12.04 -11.84 35.94
C THR A 32 -11.13 -13.07 35.98
N LYS A 33 -11.55 -14.21 35.45
CA LYS A 33 -10.60 -15.32 35.23
C LYS A 33 -9.74 -14.93 34.03
N GLY A 34 -8.50 -14.56 34.28
CA GLY A 34 -7.51 -14.37 33.22
C GLY A 34 -7.45 -15.59 32.30
N ASN A 35 -7.00 -15.39 31.06
CA ASN A 35 -6.98 -16.40 30.01
C ASN A 35 -6.36 -17.73 30.52
N PRO A 36 -7.17 -18.78 30.78
CA PRO A 36 -6.67 -20.03 31.34
C PRO A 36 -5.83 -20.82 30.31
N ARG A 37 -5.89 -20.42 29.04
CA ARG A 37 -5.14 -20.99 27.92
C ARG A 37 -3.98 -20.09 27.47
N ARG A 38 -3.49 -19.16 28.29
CA ARG A 38 -2.42 -18.20 27.93
C ARG A 38 -1.11 -18.81 27.38
N LEU A 39 -0.86 -20.11 27.60
CA LEU A 39 0.28 -20.83 27.00
C LEU A 39 0.03 -21.25 25.53
N THR A 40 -1.22 -21.42 25.14
CA THR A 40 -1.63 -21.94 23.81
C THR A 40 -2.52 -20.98 23.05
N GLN A 41 -3.10 -19.97 23.70
CA GLN A 41 -3.99 -18.98 23.13
C GLN A 41 -3.45 -17.58 23.44
N TYR A 42 -3.29 -16.76 22.39
CA TYR A 42 -2.94 -15.36 22.48
C TYR A 42 -4.14 -14.47 22.14
N ILE A 43 -4.48 -13.52 23.01
CA ILE A 43 -5.63 -12.62 22.85
C ILE A 43 -5.16 -11.16 22.77
N THR A 44 -5.34 -10.51 21.63
CA THR A 44 -5.10 -9.08 21.47
C THR A 44 -6.41 -8.28 21.48
N GLY A 45 -6.40 -7.11 22.09
CA GLY A 45 -7.51 -6.15 22.07
C GLY A 45 -7.37 -5.14 20.93
N SER A 46 -8.44 -4.94 20.18
CA SER A 46 -8.55 -3.92 19.12
C SER A 46 -9.74 -3.01 19.36
N ILE A 47 -9.58 -1.73 19.01
CA ILE A 47 -10.67 -0.74 19.09
C ILE A 47 -11.67 -0.87 17.93
N GLY A 48 -11.28 -1.53 16.84
CA GLY A 48 -12.10 -1.73 15.64
C GLY A 48 -12.20 -3.20 15.24
N ASP A 49 -13.36 -3.59 14.70
CA ASP A 49 -13.50 -4.86 13.97
C ASP A 49 -12.89 -4.71 12.57
N ALA A 50 -12.51 -5.83 11.96
CA ALA A 50 -12.18 -5.86 10.54
C ALA A 50 -13.40 -5.54 9.69
N SER A 51 -13.20 -5.08 8.46
CA SER A 51 -14.28 -4.93 7.48
C SER A 51 -14.33 -6.13 6.54
N LEU A 52 -13.17 -6.69 6.20
CA LEU A 52 -12.98 -7.87 5.37
C LEU A 52 -11.58 -8.45 5.57
N LEU A 53 -11.36 -9.69 5.17
CA LEU A 53 -10.07 -10.38 5.30
C LEU A 53 -9.49 -10.73 3.92
N ASN A 54 -9.31 -9.72 3.08
CA ASN A 54 -8.69 -9.86 1.76
C ASN A 54 -7.61 -8.78 1.58
N PRO A 55 -6.32 -9.14 1.43
CA PRO A 55 -5.21 -8.20 1.44
C PRO A 55 -5.29 -7.16 0.32
N ILE A 56 -5.83 -7.52 -0.85
CA ILE A 56 -5.90 -6.59 -1.98
C ILE A 56 -7.06 -5.60 -1.88
N LEU A 57 -8.04 -5.87 -1.01
CA LEU A 57 -9.23 -5.02 -0.82
C LEU A 57 -9.21 -4.24 0.50
N ALA A 58 -8.43 -4.71 1.49
CA ALA A 58 -8.39 -4.14 2.83
C ALA A 58 -7.84 -2.71 2.82
N ALA A 59 -8.56 -1.80 3.50
CA ALA A 59 -8.22 -0.38 3.61
C ALA A 59 -8.21 0.13 5.07
N ASP A 60 -8.63 -0.68 6.04
CA ASP A 60 -8.55 -0.40 7.48
C ASP A 60 -7.45 -1.24 8.14
N SER A 61 -6.96 -0.75 9.29
CA SER A 61 -5.83 -1.36 10.00
C SER A 61 -6.12 -2.76 10.52
N SER A 62 -7.32 -3.01 11.08
CA SER A 62 -7.68 -4.30 11.67
C SER A 62 -7.74 -5.41 10.62
N SER A 63 -8.28 -5.09 9.44
CA SER A 63 -8.30 -5.99 8.29
C SER A 63 -6.88 -6.29 7.76
N VAL A 64 -6.01 -5.28 7.70
CA VAL A 64 -4.61 -5.45 7.26
C VAL A 64 -3.80 -6.29 8.24
N GLU A 65 -3.97 -6.07 9.55
CA GLU A 65 -3.29 -6.83 10.61
C GLU A 65 -3.68 -8.32 10.54
N LEU A 66 -4.98 -8.62 10.51
CA LEU A 66 -5.45 -10.00 10.40
C LEU A 66 -5.07 -10.64 9.07
N ALA A 67 -5.11 -9.90 7.96
CA ALA A 67 -4.64 -10.41 6.68
C ALA A 67 -3.14 -10.75 6.71
N GLY A 68 -2.31 -9.98 7.42
CA GLY A 68 -0.88 -10.27 7.60
C GLY A 68 -0.59 -11.57 8.38
N LEU A 69 -1.55 -12.07 9.15
CA LEU A 69 -1.44 -13.37 9.83
C LEU A 69 -1.92 -14.54 8.96
N ILE A 70 -2.79 -14.26 7.99
CA ILE A 70 -3.46 -15.27 7.15
C ILE A 70 -2.72 -15.46 5.82
N PHE A 71 -2.15 -14.40 5.26
CA PHE A 71 -1.53 -14.39 3.94
C PHE A 71 -0.03 -14.12 4.04
N GLU A 72 0.72 -14.56 3.04
CA GLU A 72 2.16 -14.32 2.93
C GLU A 72 2.46 -13.58 1.62
N GLY A 73 3.40 -12.64 1.66
CA GLY A 73 3.93 -11.97 0.47
C GLY A 73 5.17 -12.66 -0.08
N LEU A 74 5.71 -12.15 -1.20
CA LEU A 74 6.99 -12.65 -1.72
C LEU A 74 8.15 -12.28 -0.79
N LEU A 75 8.08 -11.06 -0.25
CA LEU A 75 9.11 -10.45 0.59
C LEU A 75 8.49 -9.85 1.85
N ASP A 76 9.29 -9.66 2.88
CA ASP A 76 8.99 -8.80 4.03
C ASP A 76 10.22 -7.94 4.39
N ARG A 77 10.18 -7.34 5.57
CA ARG A 77 11.33 -6.68 6.18
C ARG A 77 11.70 -7.37 7.49
N ASP A 78 12.99 -7.53 7.73
CA ASP A 78 13.51 -7.98 9.02
C ASP A 78 13.50 -6.86 10.08
N GLU A 79 14.00 -7.17 11.28
CA GLU A 79 14.07 -6.23 12.40
C GLU A 79 14.95 -5.01 12.11
N GLU A 80 15.89 -5.12 11.16
CA GLU A 80 16.72 -4.02 10.67
C GLU A 80 16.15 -3.31 9.44
N LEU A 81 14.87 -3.58 9.10
CA LEU A 81 14.16 -3.02 7.94
C LEU A 81 14.74 -3.40 6.57
N ARG A 82 15.60 -4.42 6.51
CA ARG A 82 16.16 -4.93 5.26
C ARG A 82 15.17 -5.89 4.64
N PHE A 83 15.11 -5.91 3.31
CA PHE A 83 14.26 -6.86 2.60
C PHE A 83 14.73 -8.29 2.86
N ARG A 84 13.78 -9.14 3.22
CA ARG A 84 13.99 -10.57 3.42
C ARG A 84 12.97 -11.37 2.62
N GLY A 85 13.40 -12.52 2.11
CA GLY A 85 12.56 -13.43 1.34
C GLY A 85 11.56 -14.19 2.22
N ARG A 86 10.32 -14.30 1.74
CA ARG A 86 9.25 -15.09 2.36
C ARG A 86 8.84 -16.24 1.45
N LEU A 87 7.81 -16.03 0.61
CA LEU A 87 7.51 -16.97 -0.46
C LEU A 87 8.62 -16.99 -1.52
N ALA A 88 9.31 -15.87 -1.76
CA ALA A 88 10.52 -15.86 -2.58
C ALA A 88 11.74 -16.22 -1.74
N THR A 89 12.55 -17.16 -2.21
CA THR A 89 13.82 -17.56 -1.57
C THR A 89 14.97 -16.64 -1.95
N HIS A 90 14.95 -16.13 -3.18
CA HIS A 90 15.87 -15.09 -3.67
C HIS A 90 15.24 -14.34 -4.84
N TRP A 91 15.87 -13.22 -5.22
CA TRP A 91 15.48 -12.43 -6.38
C TRP A 91 16.68 -11.79 -7.06
N GLU A 92 16.53 -11.50 -8.34
CA GLU A 92 17.54 -10.85 -9.18
C GLU A 92 16.92 -9.57 -9.76
N ILE A 93 17.69 -8.49 -9.79
CA ILE A 93 17.27 -7.21 -10.37
C ILE A 93 18.19 -6.90 -11.53
N THR A 94 17.61 -6.86 -12.73
CA THR A 94 18.29 -6.49 -13.98
C THR A 94 17.53 -5.34 -14.63
N GLU A 95 18.04 -4.83 -15.74
CA GLU A 95 17.34 -3.81 -16.51
C GLU A 95 17.33 -4.18 -17.99
N GLU A 96 16.18 -4.02 -18.64
CA GLU A 96 16.10 -3.95 -20.09
C GLU A 96 15.97 -2.48 -20.51
N ALA A 97 17.10 -1.86 -20.86
CA ALA A 97 17.15 -0.50 -21.35
C ALA A 97 16.84 -0.47 -22.85
N TYR A 98 15.87 0.33 -23.28
CA TYR A 98 15.50 0.47 -24.69
C TYR A 98 15.80 1.88 -25.19
N PHE A 99 16.31 2.01 -26.41
CA PHE A 99 16.29 3.29 -27.12
C PHE A 99 15.92 3.14 -28.59
N ARG A 100 15.32 4.19 -29.16
CA ARG A 100 14.80 4.19 -30.53
C ARG A 100 15.90 4.41 -31.55
N VAL A 101 15.99 3.52 -32.53
CA VAL A 101 16.89 3.68 -33.67
C VAL A 101 16.33 4.75 -34.60
N HIS A 102 17.07 5.84 -34.79
CA HIS A 102 16.75 6.89 -35.75
C HIS A 102 18.04 7.53 -36.29
N ARG A 103 17.92 8.25 -37.41
CA ARG A 103 19.03 9.03 -38.00
C ARG A 103 18.95 10.48 -37.52
N PRO A 104 19.85 10.91 -36.63
CA PRO A 104 19.93 12.31 -36.24
C PRO A 104 20.75 13.12 -37.27
N PRO A 105 20.60 14.45 -37.30
CA PRO A 105 21.23 15.29 -38.33
C PRO A 105 22.75 15.50 -38.18
N GLN A 106 23.38 15.15 -37.05
CA GLN A 106 24.78 15.49 -36.73
C GLN A 106 25.60 14.36 -36.08
N THR A 107 25.28 13.07 -36.28
CA THR A 107 26.06 11.98 -35.67
C THR A 107 27.11 11.35 -36.57
N MET A 108 28.18 10.83 -35.95
CA MET A 108 29.20 10.00 -36.60
C MET A 108 28.69 8.59 -37.00
N VAL A 109 27.46 8.23 -36.63
CA VAL A 109 26.87 6.92 -36.92
C VAL A 109 26.02 7.01 -38.19
N GLY A 110 26.58 6.59 -39.33
CA GLY A 110 25.84 6.40 -40.59
C GLY A 110 25.09 5.07 -40.70
N ALA A 111 25.38 4.16 -39.78
CA ALA A 111 24.89 2.79 -39.71
C ALA A 111 23.41 2.73 -39.29
N ALA A 112 22.64 1.89 -39.97
CA ALA A 112 21.25 1.60 -39.63
C ALA A 112 21.04 0.09 -39.55
N GLY A 113 20.17 -0.37 -38.65
CA GLY A 113 19.90 -1.80 -38.49
C GLY A 113 21.07 -2.57 -37.87
N GLU A 114 21.49 -3.67 -38.48
CA GLU A 114 22.52 -4.57 -37.96
C GLU A 114 23.92 -3.91 -37.83
N GLU A 115 24.28 -2.98 -38.74
CA GLU A 115 25.56 -2.28 -38.65
C GLU A 115 25.67 -1.44 -37.36
N LEU A 116 24.56 -0.84 -36.91
CA LEU A 116 24.50 -0.11 -35.65
C LEU A 116 24.67 -1.08 -34.47
N LEU A 117 24.08 -2.28 -34.57
CA LEU A 117 24.14 -3.28 -33.52
C LEU A 117 25.56 -3.82 -33.32
N GLU A 118 26.28 -4.14 -34.40
CA GLU A 118 27.67 -4.58 -34.35
C GLU A 118 28.58 -3.49 -33.77
N TRP A 119 28.44 -2.25 -34.23
CA TRP A 119 29.20 -1.12 -33.72
C TRP A 119 28.94 -0.86 -32.23
N LEU A 120 27.67 -0.95 -31.79
CA LEU A 120 27.33 -0.81 -30.37
C LEU A 120 27.93 -1.92 -29.51
N ARG A 121 27.92 -3.17 -30.00
CA ARG A 121 28.56 -4.28 -29.29
C ARG A 121 30.06 -4.03 -29.10
N GLU A 122 30.76 -3.52 -30.12
CA GLU A 122 32.18 -3.13 -30.01
C GLU A 122 32.37 -2.02 -28.97
N LYS A 123 31.56 -0.96 -29.00
CA LYS A 123 31.71 0.18 -28.06
C LYS A 123 31.34 -0.16 -26.63
N LEU A 124 30.43 -1.11 -26.43
CA LEU A 124 29.94 -1.51 -25.11
C LEU A 124 30.67 -2.73 -24.54
N GLU A 125 31.59 -3.37 -25.27
CA GLU A 125 32.34 -4.54 -24.79
C GLU A 125 33.12 -4.25 -23.49
N GLY A 126 33.58 -3.01 -23.30
CA GLY A 126 34.28 -2.57 -22.08
C GLY A 126 33.36 -2.23 -20.89
N TRP A 127 32.04 -2.35 -21.03
CA TRP A 127 31.06 -1.96 -20.01
C TRP A 127 30.62 -3.19 -19.21
N PRO A 128 31.17 -3.44 -18.01
CA PRO A 128 30.93 -4.68 -17.27
C PRO A 128 29.47 -4.92 -16.85
N GLN A 129 28.65 -3.87 -16.85
CA GLN A 129 27.23 -3.93 -16.57
C GLN A 129 26.39 -4.39 -17.77
N VAL A 130 26.90 -4.36 -19.00
CA VAL A 130 26.16 -4.74 -20.20
C VAL A 130 26.25 -6.26 -20.40
N LEU A 131 25.10 -6.94 -20.32
CA LEU A 131 25.00 -8.39 -20.53
C LEU A 131 24.70 -8.76 -21.97
N LYS A 132 23.85 -7.97 -22.64
CA LYS A 132 23.35 -8.30 -23.98
C LYS A 132 22.90 -7.05 -24.73
N VAL A 133 23.13 -7.02 -26.04
CA VAL A 133 22.66 -5.95 -26.94
C VAL A 133 21.95 -6.60 -28.12
N GLU A 134 20.71 -6.21 -28.37
CA GLU A 134 19.84 -6.77 -29.41
C GLU A 134 19.04 -5.70 -30.13
N LEU A 135 18.78 -5.92 -31.42
CA LEU A 135 17.80 -5.15 -32.18
C LEU A 135 16.43 -5.81 -32.04
N VAL A 136 15.42 -5.05 -31.62
CA VAL A 136 14.06 -5.52 -31.39
C VAL A 136 13.12 -4.77 -32.33
N ALA A 137 12.55 -5.48 -33.30
CA ALA A 137 11.49 -4.94 -34.13
C ALA A 137 10.21 -4.74 -33.29
N ARG A 138 9.48 -3.66 -33.56
CA ARG A 138 8.23 -3.33 -32.88
C ARG A 138 7.10 -3.28 -33.89
N GLU A 139 6.00 -3.94 -33.56
CA GLU A 139 4.82 -3.92 -34.41
C GLU A 139 3.99 -2.65 -34.17
N PRO A 140 3.33 -2.11 -35.22
CA PRO A 140 2.38 -1.03 -35.06
C PRO A 140 1.23 -1.44 -34.12
N HIS A 141 0.86 -0.54 -33.21
CA HIS A 141 -0.21 -0.78 -32.24
C HIS A 141 -1.01 0.51 -32.01
N SER A 142 -2.18 0.38 -31.40
CA SER A 142 -3.04 1.52 -31.06
C SER A 142 -3.02 1.79 -29.56
N VAL A 143 -2.89 3.07 -29.19
CA VAL A 143 -2.90 3.52 -27.80
C VAL A 143 -4.04 4.51 -27.61
N LYS A 144 -4.83 4.30 -26.57
CA LYS A 144 -5.88 5.25 -26.14
C LYS A 144 -5.30 6.29 -25.23
N VAL A 145 -5.42 7.57 -25.61
CA VAL A 145 -4.85 8.68 -24.85
C VAL A 145 -5.90 9.75 -24.57
N ASN A 146 -5.93 10.26 -23.34
CA ASN A 146 -6.72 11.45 -23.01
C ASN A 146 -5.90 12.70 -23.35
N LEU A 147 -6.44 13.59 -24.16
CA LEU A 147 -5.75 14.81 -24.54
C LEU A 147 -5.58 15.75 -23.33
N PRO A 148 -4.44 16.45 -23.17
CA PRO A 148 -4.16 17.34 -22.04
C PRO A 148 -5.22 18.44 -21.81
N GLU A 149 -5.87 18.91 -22.88
CA GLU A 149 -6.92 19.93 -22.81
C GLU A 149 -8.26 19.38 -22.31
N GLN A 150 -8.46 18.06 -22.38
CA GLN A 150 -9.64 17.36 -21.90
C GLN A 150 -9.22 16.09 -21.12
N PRO A 151 -8.60 16.24 -19.94
CA PRO A 151 -8.13 15.09 -19.16
C PRO A 151 -9.27 14.17 -18.68
N ARG A 152 -10.53 14.62 -18.78
CA ARG A 152 -11.75 13.84 -18.54
C ARG A 152 -12.63 13.66 -19.79
N GLY A 153 -12.14 14.06 -20.96
CA GLY A 153 -12.81 13.86 -22.24
C GLY A 153 -12.69 12.41 -22.73
N PRO A 154 -13.34 12.07 -23.84
CA PRO A 154 -13.20 10.75 -24.45
C PRO A 154 -11.75 10.54 -24.92
N ALA A 155 -11.19 9.37 -24.62
CA ALA A 155 -9.87 8.98 -25.10
C ALA A 155 -9.84 8.93 -26.63
N VAL A 156 -8.73 9.37 -27.21
CA VAL A 156 -8.45 9.36 -28.64
C VAL A 156 -7.56 8.16 -28.95
N ASP A 157 -7.90 7.40 -29.99
CA ASP A 157 -7.07 6.32 -30.50
C ASP A 157 -5.95 6.89 -31.38
N VAL A 158 -4.69 6.70 -30.95
CA VAL A 158 -3.49 7.06 -31.70
C VAL A 158 -2.83 5.79 -32.20
N ARG A 159 -2.59 5.68 -33.51
CA ARG A 159 -1.84 4.55 -34.07
C ARG A 159 -0.36 4.86 -34.02
N VAL A 160 0.41 4.02 -33.36
CA VAL A 160 1.85 4.17 -33.20
C VAL A 160 2.54 3.12 -34.06
N SER A 161 3.42 3.57 -34.96
CA SER A 161 4.24 2.74 -35.85
C SER A 161 5.72 2.95 -35.48
N PRO A 162 6.17 2.40 -34.34
CA PRO A 162 7.48 2.71 -33.79
C PRO A 162 8.63 2.19 -34.68
N PRO A 163 9.79 2.88 -34.72
CA PRO A 163 10.99 2.31 -35.33
C PRO A 163 11.51 1.12 -34.49
N PRO A 164 12.48 0.35 -35.00
CA PRO A 164 13.18 -0.66 -34.21
C PRO A 164 13.85 -0.08 -32.97
N ASP A 165 13.92 -0.89 -31.91
CA ASP A 165 14.62 -0.56 -30.68
C ASP A 165 15.98 -1.25 -30.65
N VAL A 166 16.96 -0.62 -30.02
CA VAL A 166 18.05 -1.37 -29.40
C VAL A 166 17.65 -1.66 -27.97
N ARG A 167 17.63 -2.95 -27.60
CA ARG A 167 17.50 -3.43 -26.23
C ARG A 167 18.88 -3.76 -25.69
N ILE A 168 19.23 -3.14 -24.57
CA ILE A 168 20.44 -3.42 -23.81
C ILE A 168 20.01 -4.03 -22.48
N THR A 169 20.42 -5.27 -22.23
CA THR A 169 20.22 -5.92 -20.93
C THR A 169 21.37 -5.57 -20.03
N LEU A 170 21.08 -4.94 -18.88
CA LEU A 170 22.05 -4.58 -17.87
C LEU A 170 21.96 -5.53 -16.67
N LYS A 171 23.11 -5.80 -16.05
CA LYS A 171 23.25 -6.62 -14.86
C LYS A 171 22.56 -6.00 -13.64
N GLU A 172 22.45 -4.68 -13.60
CA GLU A 172 21.82 -3.91 -12.55
C GLU A 172 21.16 -2.66 -13.16
N VAL A 173 20.26 -2.04 -12.39
CA VAL A 173 19.57 -0.82 -12.81
C VAL A 173 20.52 0.37 -12.73
N ASP A 174 20.68 1.09 -13.84
CA ASP A 174 21.53 2.28 -13.93
C ASP A 174 20.69 3.48 -14.42
N GLN A 175 20.26 4.31 -13.49
CA GLN A 175 19.43 5.49 -13.77
C GLN A 175 20.11 6.51 -14.70
N ASP A 176 21.44 6.50 -14.75
CA ASP A 176 22.24 7.43 -15.55
C ASP A 176 22.77 6.75 -16.83
N PHE A 177 22.30 5.53 -17.14
CA PHE A 177 22.80 4.74 -18.27
C PHE A 177 22.74 5.50 -19.59
N PHE A 178 21.59 6.11 -19.92
CA PHE A 178 21.44 6.84 -21.17
C PHE A 178 22.29 8.12 -21.20
N GLN A 179 22.51 8.78 -20.06
CA GLN A 179 23.42 9.95 -20.00
C GLN A 179 24.86 9.53 -20.30
N LYS A 180 25.28 8.34 -19.84
CA LYS A 180 26.61 7.78 -20.14
C LYS A 180 26.72 7.29 -21.59
N LEU A 181 25.61 6.82 -22.18
CA LEU A 181 25.55 6.30 -23.54
C LEU A 181 25.50 7.42 -24.59
N GLU A 182 24.91 8.57 -24.27
CA GLU A 182 24.71 9.67 -25.22
C GLU A 182 26.02 10.16 -25.88
N PRO A 183 27.14 10.40 -25.15
CA PRO A 183 28.39 10.81 -25.78
C PRO A 183 28.94 9.82 -26.82
N ILE A 184 28.59 8.54 -26.70
CA ILE A 184 28.99 7.50 -27.66
C ILE A 184 28.13 7.61 -28.92
N LEU A 185 26.81 7.74 -28.77
CA LEU A 185 25.86 7.87 -29.88
C LEU A 185 25.98 9.23 -30.61
N GLY A 186 26.44 10.25 -29.89
CA GLY A 186 26.56 11.64 -30.30
C GLY A 186 25.65 12.56 -29.47
N GLU A 187 26.14 13.75 -29.15
CA GLU A 187 25.42 14.72 -28.32
C GLU A 187 24.03 15.03 -28.87
N GLY A 188 23.01 14.96 -28.00
CA GLY A 188 21.63 15.23 -28.36
C GLY A 188 20.96 14.11 -29.17
N TYR A 189 21.54 12.89 -29.23
CA TYR A 189 20.94 11.76 -29.94
C TYR A 189 19.48 11.55 -29.51
N PHE A 190 19.22 11.41 -28.21
CA PHE A 190 17.88 11.14 -27.71
C PHE A 190 16.92 12.33 -27.88
N GLU A 191 17.40 13.55 -27.73
CA GLU A 191 16.61 14.78 -27.93
C GLU A 191 16.22 15.02 -29.40
N SER A 192 17.02 14.49 -30.33
CA SER A 192 16.77 14.61 -31.76
C SER A 192 15.66 13.68 -32.27
N PHE A 193 15.21 12.72 -31.46
CA PHE A 193 14.09 11.85 -31.79
C PHE A 193 12.80 12.67 -31.99
N ARG A 194 12.03 12.34 -33.04
CA ARG A 194 10.79 13.01 -33.44
C ARG A 194 9.63 12.01 -33.41
N PRO A 195 9.05 11.71 -32.24
CA PRO A 195 8.03 10.67 -32.09
C PRO A 195 6.76 10.95 -32.88
N GLU A 196 6.43 12.21 -33.15
CA GLU A 196 5.26 12.62 -33.92
C GLU A 196 5.27 12.12 -35.37
N GLN A 197 6.43 11.75 -35.91
CA GLN A 197 6.55 11.14 -37.25
C GLN A 197 6.10 9.67 -37.28
N TYR A 198 6.00 9.04 -36.11
CA TYR A 198 5.64 7.64 -35.93
C TYR A 198 4.24 7.47 -35.32
N CYS A 199 3.50 8.55 -35.13
CA CYS A 199 2.19 8.55 -34.48
C CYS A 199 1.13 9.17 -35.40
N ASP A 200 0.14 8.37 -35.80
CA ASP A 200 -1.01 8.84 -36.57
C ASP A 200 -2.11 9.27 -35.60
N PHE A 201 -2.31 10.59 -35.50
CA PHE A 201 -3.37 11.21 -34.71
C PHE A 201 -4.62 11.46 -35.56
N PRO A 202 -5.83 11.37 -34.97
CA PRO A 202 -7.05 11.79 -35.65
C PRO A 202 -7.04 13.27 -36.07
N ASP A 203 -7.85 13.56 -37.09
CA ASP A 203 -8.00 14.92 -37.61
C ASP A 203 -8.50 15.90 -36.53
N GLY A 204 -7.99 17.13 -36.57
CA GLY A 204 -8.39 18.20 -35.65
C GLY A 204 -7.61 18.29 -34.33
N VAL A 205 -6.70 17.36 -34.01
CA VAL A 205 -5.79 17.51 -32.85
C VAL A 205 -4.72 18.56 -33.17
N ASP A 206 -4.53 19.53 -32.28
CA ASP A 206 -3.51 20.60 -32.43
C ASP A 206 -2.08 20.01 -32.55
N PRO A 207 -1.25 20.48 -33.49
CA PRO A 207 0.12 19.99 -33.68
C PRO A 207 1.00 20.01 -32.42
N ARG A 208 0.86 21.01 -31.54
CA ARG A 208 1.62 21.08 -30.29
C ARG A 208 1.23 19.97 -29.33
N ILE A 209 -0.07 19.66 -29.25
CA ILE A 209 -0.59 18.57 -28.44
C ILE A 209 -0.11 17.23 -29.01
N ARG A 210 -0.10 17.07 -30.34
CA ARG A 210 0.43 15.84 -30.98
C ARG A 210 1.86 15.57 -30.56
N VAL A 211 2.74 16.58 -30.59
CA VAL A 211 4.14 16.43 -30.18
C VAL A 211 4.25 16.07 -28.70
N GLN A 212 3.48 16.74 -27.83
CA GLN A 212 3.47 16.43 -26.41
C GLN A 212 3.03 14.98 -26.14
N VAL A 213 1.89 14.58 -26.69
CA VAL A 213 1.33 13.23 -26.51
C VAL A 213 2.25 12.17 -27.14
N ALA A 214 2.82 12.44 -28.32
CA ALA A 214 3.73 11.52 -28.99
C ALA A 214 4.98 11.24 -28.13
N ARG A 215 5.53 12.25 -27.44
CA ARG A 215 6.66 12.09 -26.52
C ARG A 215 6.32 11.24 -25.30
N GLU A 216 5.07 11.32 -24.82
CA GLU A 216 4.61 10.53 -23.68
C GLU A 216 4.39 9.05 -24.06
N ILE A 217 3.76 8.79 -25.21
CA ILE A 217 3.44 7.41 -25.65
C ILE A 217 4.60 6.69 -26.34
N LEU A 218 5.52 7.44 -26.95
CA LEU A 218 6.69 6.92 -27.66
C LEU A 218 7.95 7.68 -27.24
N PRO A 219 8.46 7.46 -26.01
CA PRO A 219 9.69 8.11 -25.58
C PRO A 219 10.90 7.56 -26.35
N ALA A 220 11.94 8.41 -26.45
CA ALA A 220 13.20 8.08 -27.12
C ALA A 220 13.99 6.97 -26.41
N VAL A 221 13.84 6.90 -25.08
CA VAL A 221 14.45 5.91 -24.21
C VAL A 221 13.43 5.33 -23.25
N ALA A 222 13.65 4.12 -22.76
CA ALA A 222 12.88 3.52 -21.69
C ALA A 222 13.78 2.69 -20.77
N HIS A 223 13.68 2.96 -19.47
CA HIS A 223 14.23 2.10 -18.42
C HIS A 223 13.17 1.08 -18.02
N ASN A 224 13.41 -0.20 -18.32
CA ASN A 224 12.52 -1.27 -17.86
C ASN A 224 13.25 -2.18 -16.88
N PRO A 225 13.29 -1.84 -15.58
CA PRO A 225 13.75 -2.76 -14.55
C PRO A 225 12.99 -4.08 -14.60
N VAL A 226 13.69 -5.17 -14.34
CA VAL A 226 13.15 -6.51 -14.28
C VAL A 226 13.53 -7.12 -12.94
N ILE A 227 12.53 -7.60 -12.21
CA ILE A 227 12.73 -8.38 -10.99
C ILE A 227 12.33 -9.82 -11.28
N LEU A 228 13.27 -10.75 -11.07
CA LEU A 228 13.03 -12.18 -11.18
C LEU A 228 12.99 -12.79 -9.77
N PHE A 229 11.82 -13.23 -9.34
CA PHE A 229 11.64 -13.92 -8.06
C PHE A 229 11.65 -15.43 -8.26
N HIS A 230 12.34 -16.13 -7.35
CA HIS A 230 12.38 -17.59 -7.28
C HIS A 230 11.65 -18.05 -6.03
N LEU A 231 10.51 -18.71 -6.23
CA LEU A 231 9.59 -19.11 -5.17
C LEU A 231 10.07 -20.37 -4.44
N ARG A 232 9.69 -20.46 -3.18
CA ARG A 232 9.89 -21.64 -2.35
C ARG A 232 8.96 -22.75 -2.82
N GLU A 233 9.55 -23.91 -3.09
CA GLU A 233 8.79 -25.12 -3.38
C GLU A 233 8.09 -25.69 -2.13
N GLY A 234 6.93 -26.31 -2.33
CA GLY A 234 6.22 -27.03 -1.28
C GLY A 234 5.46 -26.16 -0.26
N VAL A 235 5.36 -24.85 -0.49
CA VAL A 235 4.46 -24.00 0.30
C VAL A 235 3.01 -24.34 -0.04
N LEU A 236 2.17 -24.46 0.99
CA LEU A 236 0.76 -24.80 0.86
C LEU A 236 -0.12 -23.63 1.32
N PHE A 237 -1.23 -23.45 0.64
CA PHE A 237 -2.39 -22.74 1.18
C PHE A 237 -3.00 -23.55 2.34
N HIS A 238 -3.82 -22.90 3.16
CA HIS A 238 -4.45 -23.50 4.34
C HIS A 238 -5.39 -24.67 4.02
N ASP A 239 -5.82 -24.80 2.77
CA ASP A 239 -6.63 -25.90 2.24
C ASP A 239 -5.79 -27.05 1.63
N GLY A 240 -4.46 -26.92 1.65
CA GLY A 240 -3.52 -27.94 1.17
C GLY A 240 -3.14 -27.82 -0.31
N VAL A 241 -3.68 -26.83 -1.04
CA VAL A 241 -3.26 -26.58 -2.43
C VAL A 241 -1.87 -25.92 -2.45
N PRO A 242 -0.92 -26.36 -3.30
CA PRO A 242 0.38 -25.71 -3.41
C PRO A 242 0.29 -24.26 -3.90
N VAL A 243 1.11 -23.37 -3.36
CA VAL A 243 1.31 -22.01 -3.86
C VAL A 243 2.23 -22.05 -5.07
N THR A 244 1.86 -21.37 -6.15
CA THR A 244 2.63 -21.30 -7.40
C THR A 244 2.82 -19.85 -7.88
N SER A 245 3.67 -19.68 -8.88
CA SER A 245 3.86 -18.40 -9.58
C SER A 245 2.56 -17.85 -10.19
N ARG A 246 1.61 -18.72 -10.54
CA ARG A 246 0.31 -18.33 -11.11
C ARG A 246 -0.57 -17.59 -10.10
N ASP A 247 -0.49 -17.95 -8.82
CA ASP A 247 -1.18 -17.23 -7.75
C ASP A 247 -0.66 -15.80 -7.61
N VAL A 248 0.64 -15.58 -7.87
CA VAL A 248 1.27 -14.25 -7.87
C VAL A 248 0.79 -13.42 -9.07
N LEU A 249 0.76 -14.02 -10.26
CA LEU A 249 0.20 -13.40 -11.46
C LEU A 249 -1.28 -13.03 -11.25
N PHE A 250 -2.07 -13.99 -10.75
CA PHE A 250 -3.49 -13.78 -10.44
C PHE A 250 -3.68 -12.65 -9.43
N THR A 251 -2.87 -12.59 -8.38
CA THR A 251 -2.95 -11.52 -7.37
C THR A 251 -2.69 -10.15 -8.00
N TYR A 252 -1.66 -10.04 -8.85
CA TYR A 252 -1.39 -8.81 -9.62
C TYR A 252 -2.57 -8.43 -10.53
N GLU A 253 -3.09 -9.37 -11.31
CA GLU A 253 -4.22 -9.13 -12.21
C GLU A 253 -5.48 -8.73 -11.44
N ALA A 254 -5.74 -9.35 -10.30
CA ALA A 254 -6.87 -9.02 -9.42
C ALA A 254 -6.75 -7.61 -8.83
N ILE A 255 -5.54 -7.15 -8.50
CA ILE A 255 -5.29 -5.77 -8.07
C ILE A 255 -5.58 -4.79 -9.21
N MET A 256 -5.10 -5.11 -10.42
CA MET A 256 -5.22 -4.23 -11.58
C MET A 256 -6.62 -4.24 -12.22
N ASP A 257 -7.46 -5.24 -11.93
CA ASP A 257 -8.85 -5.30 -12.39
C ASP A 257 -9.69 -4.15 -11.78
N PRO A 258 -10.18 -3.20 -12.60
CA PRO A 258 -10.97 -2.07 -12.11
C PRO A 258 -12.26 -2.47 -11.38
N SER A 259 -12.80 -3.67 -11.64
CA SER A 259 -14.01 -4.16 -10.98
C SER A 259 -13.81 -4.45 -9.48
N ASN A 260 -12.58 -4.73 -9.07
CA ASN A 260 -12.23 -5.00 -7.68
C ASN A 260 -12.07 -3.71 -6.86
N LEU A 261 -11.82 -2.57 -7.52
CA LEU A 261 -11.61 -1.27 -6.88
C LEU A 261 -10.54 -1.36 -5.78
N SER A 262 -9.43 -2.05 -6.06
CA SER A 262 -8.34 -2.22 -5.10
C SER A 262 -7.71 -0.86 -4.77
N PRO A 263 -7.48 -0.54 -3.48
CA PRO A 263 -6.70 0.64 -3.12
C PRO A 263 -5.21 0.52 -3.49
N ARG A 264 -4.75 -0.66 -3.95
CA ARG A 264 -3.33 -0.98 -4.24
C ARG A 264 -2.94 -0.73 -5.69
N VAL A 265 -3.90 -0.31 -6.54
CA VAL A 265 -3.65 -0.09 -7.98
C VAL A 265 -2.47 0.84 -8.22
N SER A 266 -2.29 1.90 -7.42
CA SER A 266 -1.17 2.85 -7.58
C SER A 266 0.21 2.21 -7.40
N ASP A 267 0.31 1.18 -6.56
CA ASP A 267 1.58 0.55 -6.20
C ASP A 267 2.02 -0.42 -7.32
N PHE A 268 1.05 -1.01 -8.02
CA PHE A 268 1.27 -1.96 -9.12
C PHE A 268 1.15 -1.34 -10.51
N GLU A 269 0.62 -0.12 -10.65
CA GLU A 269 0.57 0.62 -11.92
C GLU A 269 1.94 0.71 -12.66
N PRO A 270 3.09 0.89 -11.97
CA PRO A 270 4.40 0.91 -12.63
C PRO A 270 4.80 -0.41 -13.29
N VAL A 271 4.16 -1.53 -12.95
CA VAL A 271 4.41 -2.84 -13.56
C VAL A 271 3.87 -2.84 -15.00
N LEU A 272 4.74 -3.16 -15.95
CA LEU A 272 4.40 -3.35 -17.36
C LEU A 272 3.71 -4.70 -17.59
N LYS A 273 4.29 -5.76 -17.02
CA LYS A 273 3.77 -7.12 -17.08
C LYS A 273 4.39 -8.02 -16.02
N VAL A 274 3.67 -9.08 -15.68
CA VAL A 274 4.14 -10.20 -14.87
C VAL A 274 4.10 -11.45 -15.74
N GLU A 275 5.18 -12.23 -15.73
CA GLU A 275 5.31 -13.48 -16.48
C GLU A 275 5.66 -14.62 -15.53
N THR A 276 5.11 -15.79 -15.79
CA THR A 276 5.25 -17.00 -14.98
C THR A 276 5.77 -18.14 -15.86
N PRO A 277 7.07 -18.14 -16.22
CA PRO A 277 7.61 -19.12 -17.18
C PRO A 277 7.51 -20.57 -16.68
N ASP A 278 7.44 -20.76 -15.37
CA ASP A 278 7.21 -22.03 -14.68
C ASP A 278 6.50 -21.76 -13.33
N ASP A 279 6.16 -22.82 -12.60
CA ASP A 279 5.38 -22.73 -11.35
C ASP A 279 6.15 -22.09 -10.18
N THR A 280 7.46 -21.89 -10.30
CA THR A 280 8.36 -21.37 -9.25
C THR A 280 9.04 -20.05 -9.58
N THR A 281 8.84 -19.53 -10.79
CA THR A 281 9.51 -18.31 -11.25
C THR A 281 8.49 -17.22 -11.55
N VAL A 282 8.70 -16.02 -11.00
CA VAL A 282 7.89 -14.84 -11.32
C VAL A 282 8.80 -13.77 -11.87
N ARG A 283 8.54 -13.34 -13.10
CA ARG A 283 9.29 -12.28 -13.77
C ARG A 283 8.42 -11.03 -13.88
N VAL A 284 8.82 -9.98 -13.17
CA VAL A 284 8.12 -8.69 -13.13
C VAL A 284 8.90 -7.68 -13.97
N VAL A 285 8.27 -7.13 -15.00
CA VAL A 285 8.86 -6.07 -15.82
C VAL A 285 8.19 -4.74 -15.48
N TYR A 286 8.98 -3.71 -15.21
CA TYR A 286 8.50 -2.36 -14.95
C TYR A 286 8.56 -1.52 -16.23
N LYS A 287 7.67 -0.54 -16.35
CA LYS A 287 7.67 0.41 -17.49
C LYS A 287 8.52 1.66 -17.25
N ARG A 288 9.06 1.80 -16.03
CA ARG A 288 9.91 2.90 -15.57
C ARG A 288 10.62 2.55 -14.28
N LEU A 289 11.65 3.31 -13.91
CA LEU A 289 12.27 3.24 -12.59
C LEU A 289 11.22 3.44 -11.48
N TYR A 290 11.20 2.54 -10.51
CA TYR A 290 10.26 2.59 -9.40
C TYR A 290 10.92 2.10 -8.12
N SER A 291 11.39 3.04 -7.29
CA SER A 291 12.12 2.73 -6.05
C SER A 291 11.35 1.82 -5.07
N PRO A 292 10.02 1.98 -4.85
CA PRO A 292 9.27 1.12 -3.95
C PRO A 292 8.99 -0.31 -4.46
N ALA A 293 9.54 -0.71 -5.62
CA ALA A 293 9.23 -1.95 -6.30
C ALA A 293 9.26 -3.19 -5.37
N LEU A 294 10.34 -3.39 -4.61
CA LEU A 294 10.46 -4.56 -3.73
C LEU A 294 9.38 -4.60 -2.63
N GLY A 295 9.12 -3.46 -1.98
CA GLY A 295 8.12 -3.39 -0.91
C GLY A 295 6.68 -3.61 -1.39
N THR A 296 6.41 -3.42 -2.68
CA THR A 296 5.11 -3.69 -3.29
C THR A 296 4.77 -5.19 -3.25
N TRP A 297 5.79 -6.05 -3.36
CA TRP A 297 5.65 -7.51 -3.37
C TRP A 297 5.58 -8.15 -1.97
N SER A 298 5.49 -7.32 -0.91
CA SER A 298 5.06 -7.77 0.42
C SER A 298 3.54 -7.97 0.53
N MET A 299 2.78 -7.70 -0.54
CA MET A 299 1.36 -7.95 -0.63
C MET A 299 1.05 -9.45 -0.47
N GLY A 300 0.06 -9.79 0.34
CA GLY A 300 -0.39 -11.17 0.55
C GLY A 300 -0.93 -11.81 -0.73
N ILE A 301 -0.44 -13.00 -1.06
CA ILE A 301 -0.81 -13.74 -2.28
C ILE A 301 -2.18 -14.41 -2.12
N LEU A 302 -3.05 -14.21 -3.10
CA LEU A 302 -4.38 -14.79 -3.17
C LEU A 302 -4.38 -16.16 -3.84
N PRO A 303 -5.20 -17.12 -3.39
CA PRO A 303 -5.38 -18.41 -4.05
C PRO A 303 -6.19 -18.26 -5.35
N GLU A 304 -5.56 -18.46 -6.50
CA GLU A 304 -6.22 -18.36 -7.81
C GLU A 304 -7.41 -19.34 -7.89
N HIS A 305 -7.24 -20.56 -7.41
CA HIS A 305 -8.24 -21.63 -7.49
C HIS A 305 -9.55 -21.33 -6.75
N MET A 306 -9.55 -20.38 -5.80
CA MET A 306 -10.75 -19.96 -5.06
C MET A 306 -11.38 -18.68 -5.57
N LEU A 307 -10.61 -17.85 -6.29
CA LEU A 307 -11.00 -16.47 -6.61
C LEU A 307 -10.97 -16.15 -8.11
N ASN A 308 -10.58 -17.10 -8.96
CA ASN A 308 -10.73 -16.95 -10.40
C ASN A 308 -12.21 -16.83 -10.82
N ARG A 309 -12.42 -16.49 -12.09
CA ARG A 309 -13.77 -16.26 -12.65
C ARG A 309 -14.69 -17.47 -12.48
N GLU A 310 -14.17 -18.69 -12.62
CA GLU A 310 -14.95 -19.92 -12.53
C GLU A 310 -15.40 -20.18 -11.09
N ALA A 311 -14.49 -20.02 -10.12
CA ALA A 311 -14.76 -20.16 -8.70
C ALA A 311 -15.77 -19.13 -8.21
N LEU A 312 -15.60 -17.85 -8.58
CA LEU A 312 -16.56 -16.79 -8.25
C LEU A 312 -17.93 -17.03 -8.88
N ALA A 313 -17.99 -17.49 -10.13
CA ALA A 313 -19.25 -17.83 -10.79
C ALA A 313 -19.94 -19.04 -10.15
N ALA A 314 -19.16 -20.04 -9.68
CA ALA A 314 -19.67 -21.18 -8.94
C ALA A 314 -20.24 -20.75 -7.57
N GLU A 315 -19.54 -19.87 -6.86
CA GLU A 315 -20.01 -19.29 -5.60
C GLU A 315 -21.33 -18.53 -5.81
N ALA A 316 -21.38 -17.66 -6.82
CA ALA A 316 -22.58 -16.89 -7.17
C ALA A 316 -23.80 -17.81 -7.39
N ARG A 317 -23.63 -18.86 -8.22
CA ARG A 317 -24.69 -19.85 -8.48
C ARG A 317 -25.14 -20.57 -7.21
N SER A 318 -24.19 -20.99 -6.36
CA SER A 318 -24.52 -21.66 -5.10
C SER A 318 -25.32 -20.78 -4.14
N ARG A 319 -25.15 -19.46 -4.23
CA ARG A 319 -25.82 -18.44 -3.42
C ARG A 319 -27.09 -17.87 -4.07
N GLY A 320 -27.50 -18.40 -5.23
CA GLY A 320 -28.67 -17.91 -5.97
C GLY A 320 -28.50 -16.50 -6.55
N MET A 321 -27.26 -16.08 -6.78
CA MET A 321 -26.90 -14.78 -7.34
C MET A 321 -26.53 -14.90 -8.82
N ASP A 322 -26.67 -13.81 -9.57
CA ASP A 322 -26.24 -13.73 -10.97
C ASP A 322 -24.71 -13.66 -11.06
N PRO A 323 -24.03 -14.63 -11.72
CA PRO A 323 -22.58 -14.58 -11.93
C PRO A 323 -22.09 -13.31 -12.63
N ALA A 324 -22.91 -12.67 -13.46
CA ALA A 324 -22.49 -11.46 -14.18
C ALA A 324 -22.34 -10.23 -13.25
N GLY A 325 -23.04 -10.21 -12.12
CA GLY A 325 -22.98 -9.13 -11.12
C GLY A 325 -22.18 -9.47 -9.86
N PHE A 326 -21.58 -10.66 -9.80
CA PHE A 326 -20.87 -11.17 -8.64
C PHE A 326 -19.36 -11.10 -8.86
N GLY A 327 -18.64 -10.44 -7.94
CA GLY A 327 -17.19 -10.29 -8.00
C GLY A 327 -16.52 -10.58 -6.66
N MET A 328 -15.20 -10.38 -6.63
CA MET A 328 -14.38 -10.67 -5.45
C MET A 328 -14.85 -9.91 -4.21
N ARG A 329 -15.35 -8.69 -4.36
CA ARG A 329 -15.86 -7.87 -3.25
C ARG A 329 -17.08 -8.48 -2.56
N GLN A 330 -17.89 -9.25 -3.28
CA GLN A 330 -19.09 -9.92 -2.76
C GLN A 330 -18.83 -11.36 -2.28
N SER A 331 -17.64 -11.90 -2.58
CA SER A 331 -17.25 -13.26 -2.21
C SER A 331 -17.25 -13.47 -0.71
N ASN A 332 -17.74 -14.64 -0.29
CA ASN A 332 -17.66 -15.10 1.09
C ASN A 332 -16.21 -15.34 1.54
N PHE A 333 -15.26 -15.42 0.61
CA PHE A 333 -13.83 -15.44 0.90
C PHE A 333 -13.42 -14.29 1.82
N ASN A 334 -14.00 -13.09 1.64
CA ASN A 334 -13.72 -11.91 2.46
C ASN A 334 -14.08 -12.08 3.95
N ARG A 335 -14.89 -13.10 4.29
CA ARG A 335 -15.29 -13.44 5.66
C ARG A 335 -14.75 -14.80 6.11
N ASN A 336 -14.23 -15.61 5.20
CA ASN A 336 -13.71 -16.96 5.43
C ASN A 336 -12.50 -17.20 4.50
N PRO A 337 -11.40 -16.46 4.69
CA PRO A 337 -10.27 -16.51 3.79
C PRO A 337 -9.47 -17.81 3.94
N VAL A 338 -8.81 -18.19 2.84
CA VAL A 338 -7.75 -19.20 2.79
C VAL A 338 -6.50 -18.48 2.30
N GLY A 339 -5.43 -18.51 3.10
CA GLY A 339 -4.15 -17.94 2.73
C GLY A 339 -3.04 -18.98 2.88
N CYS A 340 -1.80 -18.52 2.90
CA CYS A 340 -0.60 -19.35 3.04
C CYS A 340 0.31 -18.87 4.20
N GLY A 341 -0.22 -18.00 5.06
CA GLY A 341 0.45 -17.45 6.23
C GLY A 341 0.42 -18.39 7.45
N PRO A 342 0.95 -17.94 8.59
CA PRO A 342 1.13 -18.76 9.79
C PRO A 342 -0.17 -19.18 10.49
N PHE A 343 -1.26 -18.44 10.31
CA PHE A 343 -2.54 -18.72 10.96
C PHE A 343 -3.67 -18.88 9.94
N ARG A 344 -4.48 -19.91 10.13
CA ARG A 344 -5.70 -20.16 9.35
C ARG A 344 -6.89 -19.47 9.99
N PHE A 345 -7.80 -18.99 9.17
CA PHE A 345 -9.09 -18.52 9.65
C PHE A 345 -9.87 -19.64 10.34
N ASN A 346 -10.50 -19.34 11.49
CA ASN A 346 -11.37 -20.26 12.20
C ASN A 346 -12.81 -19.72 12.30
N GLN A 347 -12.99 -18.55 12.91
CA GLN A 347 -14.32 -17.96 13.08
C GLN A 347 -14.25 -16.46 13.23
N TRP A 348 -15.25 -15.76 12.67
CA TRP A 348 -15.49 -14.35 12.91
C TRP A 348 -16.89 -14.12 13.47
N LYS A 349 -16.95 -13.63 14.70
CA LYS A 349 -18.16 -13.06 15.30
C LYS A 349 -18.07 -11.55 15.26
N THR A 350 -18.88 -10.94 14.38
CA THR A 350 -18.93 -9.49 14.17
C THR A 350 -19.09 -8.74 15.49
N ASP A 351 -18.32 -7.66 15.64
CA ASP A 351 -18.27 -6.79 16.83
C ASP A 351 -17.86 -7.51 18.13
N GLN A 352 -17.33 -8.73 18.05
CA GLN A 352 -16.87 -9.51 19.20
C GLN A 352 -15.43 -9.97 19.04
N PHE A 353 -15.15 -10.84 18.05
CA PHE A 353 -13.80 -11.34 17.80
C PHE A 353 -13.63 -11.99 16.43
N VAL A 354 -12.37 -12.02 15.98
CA VAL A 354 -11.87 -12.93 14.95
C VAL A 354 -10.94 -13.92 15.63
N SER A 355 -11.13 -15.21 15.37
CA SER A 355 -10.28 -16.29 15.86
C SER A 355 -9.58 -16.95 14.70
N LEU A 356 -8.28 -17.18 14.87
CA LEU A 356 -7.41 -17.88 13.96
C LEU A 356 -6.77 -19.06 14.69
N THR A 357 -6.50 -20.13 13.96
CA THR A 357 -5.80 -21.33 14.46
C THR A 357 -4.47 -21.46 13.74
N ARG A 358 -3.41 -21.86 14.43
CA ARG A 358 -2.09 -22.04 13.79
C ARG A 358 -2.16 -23.00 12.60
N PHE A 359 -1.35 -22.75 11.59
CA PHE A 359 -1.20 -23.64 10.45
C PHE A 359 -0.03 -24.61 10.71
N GLU A 360 -0.35 -25.88 10.99
CA GLU A 360 0.66 -26.90 11.33
C GLU A 360 1.67 -27.15 10.20
N GLN A 361 1.29 -26.90 8.95
CA GLN A 361 2.13 -27.09 7.77
C GLN A 361 2.77 -25.78 7.29
N TYR A 362 2.79 -24.75 8.14
CA TYR A 362 3.46 -23.50 7.78
C TYR A 362 4.95 -23.74 7.52
N TRP A 363 5.45 -23.20 6.41
CA TRP A 363 6.75 -23.53 5.84
C TRP A 363 7.93 -23.14 6.75
N GLU A 364 7.75 -22.14 7.63
CA GLU A 364 8.76 -21.69 8.60
C GLU A 364 8.65 -22.44 9.94
N GLY A 365 7.72 -23.39 10.06
CA GLY A 365 7.37 -24.07 11.30
C GLY A 365 6.13 -23.46 11.96
N ALA A 366 5.28 -24.31 12.52
CA ALA A 366 4.02 -23.88 13.10
C ALA A 366 4.24 -22.84 14.23
N PRO A 367 3.39 -21.80 14.33
CA PRO A 367 3.40 -20.87 15.46
C PRO A 367 3.34 -21.59 16.81
N ASN A 368 4.02 -21.01 17.81
CA ASN A 368 4.01 -21.54 19.19
C ASN A 368 2.60 -21.52 19.80
N TYR A 369 1.82 -20.46 19.52
CA TYR A 369 0.42 -20.39 19.93
C TYR A 369 -0.45 -21.23 19.01
N GLU A 370 -1.37 -22.00 19.58
CA GLU A 370 -2.37 -22.79 18.87
C GLU A 370 -3.52 -21.91 18.34
N GLU A 371 -3.91 -20.89 19.11
CA GLU A 371 -4.99 -19.96 18.77
C GLU A 371 -4.54 -18.50 18.90
N TYR A 372 -4.94 -17.67 17.93
CA TYR A 372 -4.83 -16.22 17.96
C TYR A 372 -6.23 -15.62 17.95
N ILE A 373 -6.56 -14.83 18.97
CA ILE A 373 -7.87 -14.19 19.11
C ILE A 373 -7.69 -12.68 19.03
N PHE A 374 -8.30 -12.09 18.01
CA PHE A 374 -8.42 -10.66 17.84
C PHE A 374 -9.77 -10.20 18.41
N ARG A 375 -9.75 -9.64 19.62
CA ARG A 375 -10.96 -9.26 20.36
C ARG A 375 -11.31 -7.79 20.11
N VAL A 376 -12.55 -7.54 19.74
CA VAL A 376 -13.06 -6.20 19.46
C VAL A 376 -13.61 -5.58 20.74
N VAL A 377 -12.93 -4.56 21.24
CA VAL A 377 -13.30 -3.80 22.43
C VAL A 377 -13.21 -2.30 22.08
N PRO A 378 -14.31 -1.68 21.62
CA PRO A 378 -14.32 -0.32 21.08
C PRO A 378 -14.26 0.78 22.17
N ASP A 379 -13.62 0.48 23.31
CA ASP A 379 -13.39 1.41 24.41
C ASP A 379 -12.02 1.14 25.05
N LEU A 380 -11.15 2.15 25.04
CA LEU A 380 -9.76 2.02 25.48
C LEU A 380 -9.64 1.76 26.98
N VAL A 381 -10.56 2.30 27.79
CA VAL A 381 -10.57 2.06 29.25
C VAL A 381 -10.93 0.61 29.54
N THR A 382 -11.92 0.07 28.84
CA THR A 382 -12.33 -1.33 28.95
C THR A 382 -11.19 -2.27 28.52
N GLN A 383 -10.47 -1.96 27.43
CA GLN A 383 -9.28 -2.74 27.04
C GLN A 383 -8.23 -2.80 28.16
N GLU A 384 -7.94 -1.65 28.78
CA GLU A 384 -7.00 -1.60 29.90
C GLU A 384 -7.48 -2.45 31.09
N MET A 385 -8.76 -2.35 31.46
CA MET A 385 -9.34 -3.13 32.57
C MET A 385 -9.29 -4.64 32.28
N GLU A 386 -9.57 -5.04 31.05
CA GLU A 386 -9.48 -6.42 30.59
C GLU A 386 -8.04 -6.95 30.59
N PHE A 387 -7.08 -6.12 30.17
CA PHE A 387 -5.67 -6.45 30.26
C PHE A 387 -5.22 -6.66 31.72
N TYR A 388 -5.64 -5.80 32.65
CA TYR A 388 -5.38 -5.99 34.09
C TYR A 388 -6.01 -7.26 34.66
N ALA A 389 -7.21 -7.61 34.21
CA ALA A 389 -7.89 -8.85 34.59
C ALA A 389 -7.25 -10.10 33.98
N GLY A 390 -6.33 -9.91 33.01
CA GLY A 390 -5.68 -10.99 32.28
C GLY A 390 -6.57 -11.62 31.21
N THR A 391 -7.69 -11.00 30.84
CA THR A 391 -8.54 -11.50 29.73
C THR A 391 -7.96 -11.13 28.36
N LEU A 392 -7.13 -10.09 28.30
CA LEU A 392 -6.26 -9.77 27.17
C LEU A 392 -4.79 -10.10 27.51
N ASP A 393 -4.05 -10.48 26.49
CA ASP A 393 -2.59 -10.68 26.53
C ASP A 393 -1.85 -9.44 26.00
N SER A 394 -2.46 -8.68 25.09
CA SER A 394 -1.97 -7.40 24.61
C SER A 394 -3.11 -6.47 24.16
N TYR A 395 -2.80 -5.17 24.03
CA TYR A 395 -3.70 -4.16 23.48
C TYR A 395 -2.89 -2.94 23.03
N ALA A 396 -3.52 -2.00 22.30
CA ALA A 396 -2.91 -0.74 21.90
C ALA A 396 -2.80 0.25 23.07
N VAL A 397 -1.74 0.08 23.87
CA VAL A 397 -1.45 0.91 25.05
C VAL A 397 -1.25 2.38 24.69
N GLN A 398 -1.86 3.28 25.48
CA GLN A 398 -1.72 4.73 25.30
C GLN A 398 -0.44 5.24 25.98
N PRO A 399 0.18 6.34 25.50
CA PRO A 399 1.47 6.77 26.04
C PRO A 399 1.51 7.02 27.55
N HIS A 400 0.48 7.66 28.11
CA HIS A 400 0.36 7.87 29.56
C HIS A 400 0.20 6.57 30.36
N GLN A 401 -0.33 5.51 29.74
CA GLN A 401 -0.42 4.19 30.36
C GLN A 401 0.95 3.51 30.37
N VAL A 402 1.76 3.68 29.32
CA VAL A 402 3.15 3.17 29.30
C VAL A 402 3.95 3.73 30.46
N GLU A 403 3.89 5.05 30.69
CA GLU A 403 4.60 5.71 31.79
C GLU A 403 4.28 5.08 33.15
N ARG A 404 3.01 4.72 33.36
CA ARG A 404 2.52 4.07 34.58
C ARG A 404 2.86 2.58 34.66
N LEU A 405 2.70 1.84 33.55
CA LEU A 405 2.79 0.38 33.50
C LEU A 405 4.22 -0.15 33.39
N GLN A 406 5.15 0.62 32.84
CA GLN A 406 6.53 0.17 32.56
C GLN A 406 7.31 -0.30 33.82
N HIS A 407 6.88 0.13 35.01
CA HIS A 407 7.51 -0.23 36.29
C HIS A 407 6.80 -1.38 37.01
N ASP A 408 5.66 -1.86 36.48
CA ASP A 408 4.92 -2.95 37.09
C ASP A 408 5.48 -4.30 36.60
N PRO A 409 6.04 -5.14 37.49
CA PRO A 409 6.69 -6.39 37.10
C PRO A 409 5.73 -7.43 36.51
N ARG A 410 4.40 -7.20 36.56
CA ARG A 410 3.40 -8.08 35.94
C ARG A 410 3.32 -7.88 34.42
N PHE A 411 3.80 -6.76 33.91
CA PHE A 411 3.66 -6.38 32.51
C PHE A 411 5.03 -6.16 31.87
N GLN A 412 5.08 -6.41 30.57
CA GLN A 412 6.25 -6.13 29.76
C GLN A 412 5.93 -4.98 28.80
N ALA A 413 6.72 -3.91 28.86
CA ALA A 413 6.64 -2.83 27.89
C ALA A 413 7.59 -3.14 26.72
N CYS A 414 7.02 -3.33 25.53
CA CYS A 414 7.77 -3.41 24.28
C CYS A 414 7.58 -2.09 23.53
N SER A 415 8.66 -1.35 23.31
CA SER A 415 8.63 -0.06 22.62
C SER A 415 9.67 -0.03 21.50
N GLY A 416 9.29 0.57 20.37
CA GLY A 416 10.10 0.68 19.17
C GLY A 416 9.52 1.72 18.22
N ILE A 417 10.33 2.19 17.28
CA ILE A 417 9.89 3.20 16.31
C ILE A 417 8.98 2.54 15.27
N SER A 418 7.74 3.02 15.16
CA SER A 418 6.80 2.55 14.14
C SER A 418 7.26 2.94 12.73
N PHE A 419 7.02 2.08 11.73
CA PHE A 419 7.20 2.42 10.32
C PHE A 419 6.06 3.30 9.78
N GLY A 420 5.93 4.49 10.36
CA GLY A 420 4.85 5.43 10.06
C GLY A 420 5.02 6.76 10.79
N TYR A 421 4.10 7.68 10.56
CA TYR A 421 4.08 8.99 11.21
C TYR A 421 2.67 9.57 11.29
N THR A 422 2.47 10.49 12.21
CA THR A 422 1.23 11.27 12.34
C THR A 422 1.44 12.67 11.77
N TYR A 423 0.44 13.21 11.08
CA TYR A 423 0.53 14.53 10.45
C TYR A 423 -0.83 15.24 10.38
N ILE A 424 -0.80 16.55 10.15
CA ILE A 424 -1.99 17.34 9.78
C ILE A 424 -2.01 17.47 8.25
N GLY A 425 -2.97 16.82 7.60
CA GLY A 425 -3.14 16.87 6.16
C GLY A 425 -3.96 18.08 5.70
N TYR A 426 -3.31 19.08 5.09
CA TYR A 426 -4.00 20.24 4.54
C TYR A 426 -4.61 19.97 3.16
N ASN A 427 -5.93 20.15 3.03
CA ASN A 427 -6.59 20.06 1.73
C ASN A 427 -6.29 21.31 0.87
N LEU A 428 -5.29 21.21 0.00
CA LEU A 428 -4.80 22.32 -0.83
C LEU A 428 -5.83 22.87 -1.83
N ARG A 429 -6.95 22.17 -2.05
CA ARG A 429 -8.05 22.61 -2.92
C ARG A 429 -8.98 23.62 -2.26
N ARG A 430 -8.82 23.87 -0.95
CA ARG A 430 -9.70 24.76 -0.17
C ARG A 430 -8.91 25.92 0.41
N GLU A 431 -9.48 27.11 0.33
CA GLU A 431 -9.00 28.25 1.12
C GLU A 431 -9.18 27.96 2.62
N PRO A 432 -8.24 28.41 3.49
CA PRO A 432 -7.05 29.19 3.18
C PRO A 432 -5.79 28.35 2.89
N PHE A 433 -5.93 27.02 2.79
CA PHE A 433 -4.81 26.08 2.68
C PHE A 433 -4.14 26.04 1.31
N ASN A 434 -4.76 26.63 0.29
CA ASN A 434 -4.14 26.85 -1.02
C ASN A 434 -2.93 27.81 -0.94
N ASP A 435 -2.85 28.70 0.05
CA ASP A 435 -1.69 29.58 0.27
C ASP A 435 -0.61 28.88 1.13
N VAL A 436 0.61 28.76 0.60
CA VAL A 436 1.75 28.15 1.30
C VAL A 436 2.14 28.91 2.57
N ARG A 437 1.97 30.24 2.58
CA ARG A 437 2.28 31.08 3.73
C ARG A 437 1.38 30.75 4.91
N VAL A 438 0.09 30.52 4.65
CA VAL A 438 -0.87 30.10 5.68
C VAL A 438 -0.47 28.76 6.28
N ARG A 439 -0.13 27.76 5.45
CA ARG A 439 0.30 26.44 5.96
C ARG A 439 1.57 26.53 6.81
N LYS A 440 2.55 27.35 6.39
CA LYS A 440 3.76 27.62 7.17
C LYS A 440 3.42 28.29 8.51
N ALA A 441 2.58 29.32 8.52
CA ALA A 441 2.18 29.98 9.74
C ALA A 441 1.45 29.05 10.73
N LEU A 442 0.52 28.22 10.22
CA LEU A 442 -0.17 27.23 11.06
C LEU A 442 0.79 26.21 11.68
N GLY A 443 1.80 25.75 10.92
CA GLY A 443 2.85 24.89 11.46
C GLY A 443 3.69 25.56 12.55
N MET A 444 4.04 26.85 12.37
CA MET A 444 4.78 27.64 13.39
C MET A 444 3.97 27.92 14.65
N ALA A 445 2.63 27.88 14.56
CA ALA A 445 1.74 28.11 15.68
C ALA A 445 1.54 26.87 16.58
N ILE A 446 2.06 25.71 16.18
CA ILE A 446 1.92 24.44 16.91
C ILE A 446 3.20 24.16 17.70
N ASP A 447 3.06 24.02 19.01
CA ASP A 447 4.14 23.64 19.91
C ASP A 447 4.29 22.12 19.93
N VAL A 448 5.07 21.59 18.98
CA VAL A 448 5.28 20.14 18.84
C VAL A 448 5.98 19.53 20.06
N GLU A 449 6.89 20.26 20.71
CA GLU A 449 7.61 19.75 21.88
C GLU A 449 6.64 19.53 23.06
N LYS A 450 5.71 20.45 23.30
CA LYS A 450 4.66 20.21 24.31
C LYS A 450 3.75 19.03 23.99
N ILE A 451 3.49 18.75 22.70
CA ILE A 451 2.71 17.57 22.32
C ILE A 451 3.51 16.31 22.66
N LEU A 452 4.81 16.28 22.36
CA LEU A 452 5.69 15.15 22.70
C LEU A 452 5.74 14.91 24.22
N ASP A 453 5.92 15.97 25.00
CA ASP A 453 6.06 15.87 26.45
C ASP A 453 4.74 15.50 27.14
N TYR A 454 3.66 16.24 26.86
CA TYR A 454 2.44 16.18 27.68
C TYR A 454 1.32 15.31 27.09
N VAL A 455 1.32 15.08 25.77
CA VAL A 455 0.29 14.25 25.12
C VAL A 455 0.85 12.86 24.83
N LEU A 456 2.10 12.79 24.37
CA LEU A 456 2.74 11.55 23.98
C LEU A 456 3.72 11.02 25.03
N HIS A 457 3.90 11.69 26.17
CA HIS A 457 4.71 11.20 27.30
C HIS A 457 6.09 10.65 26.87
N GLY A 458 6.75 11.32 25.91
CA GLY A 458 8.03 10.90 25.36
C GLY A 458 8.01 9.64 24.48
N GLN A 459 6.85 9.06 24.18
CA GLN A 459 6.67 7.86 23.34
C GLN A 459 6.60 8.16 21.83
N ALA A 460 7.17 9.28 21.41
CA ALA A 460 7.22 9.68 20.00
C ALA A 460 8.44 10.54 19.72
N GLU A 461 8.84 10.57 18.45
CA GLU A 461 9.92 11.42 17.98
C GLU A 461 9.43 12.44 16.95
N ARG A 462 9.94 13.67 17.05
CA ARG A 462 9.72 14.70 16.04
C ARG A 462 10.39 14.33 14.72
N ILE A 463 9.68 14.47 13.60
CA ILE A 463 10.22 14.28 12.24
C ILE A 463 9.92 15.51 11.36
N THR A 464 10.66 15.69 10.26
CA THR A 464 10.57 16.87 9.39
C THR A 464 10.11 16.58 7.96
N GLY A 465 9.80 15.31 7.65
CA GLY A 465 9.41 14.89 6.30
C GLY A 465 8.54 13.64 6.28
N PRO A 466 8.17 13.16 5.09
CA PRO A 466 7.29 12.02 4.90
C PRO A 466 8.01 10.67 5.00
N PHE A 467 9.27 10.66 5.45
CA PHE A 467 10.07 9.45 5.59
C PHE A 467 10.25 9.14 7.08
N PRO A 468 9.97 7.91 7.54
CA PRO A 468 10.27 7.51 8.91
C PRO A 468 11.76 7.65 9.20
N LYS A 469 12.12 8.10 10.41
CA LYS A 469 13.50 8.37 10.83
C LYS A 469 14.46 7.20 10.66
N GLN A 470 13.95 5.99 10.80
CA GLN A 470 14.69 4.74 10.71
C GLN A 470 14.99 4.29 9.27
N THR A 471 14.72 5.14 8.27
CA THR A 471 15.00 4.84 6.86
C THR A 471 16.17 5.66 6.35
N ASP A 472 16.94 5.10 5.43
CA ASP A 472 18.06 5.79 4.75
C ASP A 472 17.61 7.01 3.94
N TYR A 473 16.30 7.16 3.69
CA TYR A 473 15.70 8.26 2.95
C TYR A 473 15.34 9.46 3.82
N TYR A 474 15.41 9.31 5.15
CA TYR A 474 15.21 10.42 6.06
C TYR A 474 16.46 11.30 6.09
N ASP A 475 16.31 12.57 5.74
CA ASP A 475 17.40 13.55 5.83
C ASP A 475 17.40 14.23 7.22
N PRO A 476 18.35 13.91 8.12
CA PRO A 476 18.44 14.54 9.43
C PRO A 476 18.92 16.00 9.39
N GLY A 477 19.43 16.47 8.24
CA GLY A 477 19.87 17.85 8.04
C GLY A 477 18.71 18.85 7.89
N ILE A 478 17.51 18.37 7.54
CA ILE A 478 16.33 19.23 7.38
C ILE A 478 15.86 19.71 8.75
N GLN A 479 16.01 21.01 8.99
CA GLN A 479 15.58 21.64 10.23
C GLN A 479 14.06 21.72 10.33
N PRO A 480 13.47 21.40 11.50
CA PRO A 480 12.05 21.55 11.70
C PRO A 480 11.63 23.02 11.68
N LEU A 481 10.38 23.26 11.32
CA LEU A 481 9.78 24.58 11.45
C LEU A 481 9.74 24.99 12.94
N PRO A 482 10.26 26.16 13.33
CA PRO A 482 10.29 26.56 14.72
C PRO A 482 8.89 26.89 15.22
N TYR A 483 8.66 26.67 16.51
CA TYR A 483 7.50 27.20 17.20
C TYR A 483 7.71 28.71 17.41
N ASP A 484 7.03 29.52 16.61
CA ASP A 484 7.06 30.98 16.67
C ASP A 484 5.67 31.55 16.31
N PRO A 485 4.74 31.61 17.29
CA PRO A 485 3.40 32.15 17.09
C PRO A 485 3.38 33.61 16.65
N GLU A 486 4.38 34.42 17.05
CA GLU A 486 4.46 35.82 16.63
C GLU A 486 4.86 35.92 15.15
N GLY A 487 5.84 35.13 14.72
CA GLY A 487 6.20 34.99 13.31
C GLY A 487 5.07 34.43 12.46
N ALA A 488 4.31 33.46 12.98
CA ALA A 488 3.12 32.94 12.33
C ALA A 488 2.10 34.07 12.06
N LEU A 489 1.82 34.92 13.05
CA LEU A 489 0.92 36.06 12.90
C LEU A 489 1.43 37.05 11.84
N ARG A 490 2.73 37.36 11.81
CA ARG A 490 3.33 38.23 10.78
C ARG A 490 3.12 37.67 9.37
N ILE A 491 3.39 36.38 9.17
CA ILE A 491 3.18 35.70 7.88
C ILE A 491 1.70 35.69 7.47
N LEU A 492 0.80 35.52 8.44
CA LEU A 492 -0.64 35.58 8.19
C LEU A 492 -1.10 36.98 7.79
N GLU A 493 -0.57 38.02 8.41
CA GLU A 493 -0.85 39.41 8.03
C GLU A 493 -0.37 39.73 6.60
N GLU A 494 0.82 39.25 6.21
CA GLU A 494 1.31 39.34 4.82
C GLU A 494 0.43 38.58 3.83
N ALA A 495 -0.23 37.52 4.28
CA ALA A 495 -1.22 36.77 3.50
C ALA A 495 -2.63 37.43 3.50
N GLY A 496 -2.79 38.57 4.19
CA GLY A 496 -4.02 39.35 4.26
C GLY A 496 -4.94 38.99 5.43
N TRP A 497 -4.51 38.12 6.34
CA TRP A 497 -5.26 37.75 7.53
C TRP A 497 -4.93 38.68 8.70
N ARG A 498 -5.91 39.47 9.14
CA ARG A 498 -5.74 40.42 10.26
C ARG A 498 -6.74 40.14 11.36
N LYS A 499 -6.35 40.43 12.61
CA LYS A 499 -7.29 40.35 13.74
C LYS A 499 -8.42 41.35 13.55
N ASP A 500 -9.65 40.87 13.62
CA ASP A 500 -10.85 41.70 13.68
C ASP A 500 -11.05 42.29 15.09
N ALA A 501 -12.13 43.05 15.29
CA ALA A 501 -12.47 43.63 16.58
C ALA A 501 -12.71 42.58 17.70
N SER A 502 -12.92 41.31 17.35
CA SER A 502 -13.06 40.19 18.29
C SER A 502 -11.74 39.45 18.55
N GLY A 503 -10.63 39.92 17.98
CA GLY A 503 -9.31 39.30 18.11
C GLY A 503 -9.11 38.06 17.23
N ARG A 504 -10.05 37.73 16.34
CA ARG A 504 -9.98 36.57 15.44
C ARG A 504 -9.40 36.98 14.10
N LEU A 505 -8.62 36.12 13.48
CA LEU A 505 -8.08 36.38 12.14
C LEU A 505 -9.20 36.40 11.11
N SER A 506 -9.19 37.40 10.24
CA SER A 506 -10.16 37.60 9.16
C SER A 506 -9.47 38.16 7.91
N LYS A 507 -10.01 37.82 6.74
CA LYS A 507 -9.60 38.32 5.43
C LYS A 507 -10.85 38.57 4.60
N ASP A 508 -10.98 39.78 4.03
CA ASP A 508 -12.14 40.17 3.20
C ASP A 508 -13.50 39.92 3.88
N GLY A 509 -13.58 40.18 5.20
CA GLY A 509 -14.77 39.97 6.01
C GLY A 509 -15.06 38.51 6.36
N ARG A 510 -14.21 37.55 5.97
CA ARG A 510 -14.34 36.12 6.29
C ARG A 510 -13.41 35.74 7.44
N PRO A 511 -13.90 35.14 8.53
CA PRO A 511 -13.05 34.67 9.62
C PRO A 511 -12.25 33.42 9.18
N MET A 512 -11.02 33.29 9.70
CA MET A 512 -10.19 32.10 9.52
C MET A 512 -10.77 30.97 10.37
N ARG A 513 -11.59 30.12 9.76
CA ARG A 513 -12.25 28.99 10.41
C ARG A 513 -12.22 27.78 9.49
N PHE A 514 -11.87 26.63 10.06
CA PHE A 514 -11.86 25.34 9.39
C PHE A 514 -12.19 24.23 10.39
N THR A 515 -12.43 23.04 9.88
CA THR A 515 -12.59 21.81 10.67
C THR A 515 -11.30 21.02 10.53
N LEU A 516 -10.72 20.64 11.67
CA LEU A 516 -9.61 19.70 11.73
C LEU A 516 -10.18 18.28 11.78
#